data_AF-A0A0W0ZUC9-F1
#
_entry.id   AF-A0A0W0ZUC9-F1
#
_cell.length_a   1.000
_cell.length_b   1.000
_cell.length_c   1.000
_cell.angle_alpha   90.00
_cell.angle_beta   90.00
_cell.angle_gamma   90.00
#
_symmetry.space_group_name_H-M   'P 1'
#
loop_
_entity.id
_entity.type
_entity.pdbx_description
1 polymer ?
#
loop_
_entity_poly.entity_id
_entity_poly.type
_entity_poly.pdbx_seq_one_letter_code
_entity_poly.pdbx_strand_id
1 'polypeptide(L)'
;MSGTKIEIGTERSKTHPHSEVLDETLTLELQERTVDNPAKGNCGYYAFAIGLINIIQQEGTGATFGKWVHLDPSIIGYYDAICNFDFDKPNNDLLEVLQRSLRLITYNAQVEELRWACTSAQKKNEYRALVATSTYKKFAEMYYGTNVDPHFNQFVSSPAIKTALAKIDPHVIRPGHEALVLAPLFMSLIYGEGALETINVLTKPKLDSPVIQALQNITQDFVWATHLELDYLANEFEVNLHVLKNGVNPYEFHDLPYRNTITIDNQSNIHWTTRVIMAKKVSKTLAPISHSEFGSSSKRAAFETRTLPKKQQVKDEDTVTKKLPIQEQYFSKREVGKQKKTQPEVMNLEKTNTQLHFLKKQTLFNQSDAIPLTLMSSKTDQKELNRLIHIVHRAVIAYCTYSDGIIFSLFHRHGESGRIRASMFDEQFSLVEDLEQAKNMLMDFLEDSKNGNTHPHSFRTMLLQGLLAANESHNKKDLKYISKNYLTLLEEFREELIADELVIV
;
A
#
# COMPACT_ATOMS: atom_id res chain seq x y z
N MET A 1 -1.47 15.35 23.67
CA MET A 1 -1.15 13.97 24.09
C MET A 1 -2.30 13.48 24.93
N SER A 2 -3.05 12.50 24.43
CA SER A 2 -4.20 11.88 25.11
C SER A 2 -3.90 10.39 25.18
N GLY A 3 -3.52 9.90 26.35
CA GLY A 3 -3.27 8.48 26.58
C GLY A 3 -4.55 7.78 27.02
N THR A 4 -4.90 6.66 26.39
CA THR A 4 -6.05 5.84 26.78
C THR A 4 -5.63 4.89 27.89
N LYS A 5 -6.26 5.03 29.06
CA LYS A 5 -6.00 4.21 30.25
C LYS A 5 -6.95 3.02 30.26
N ILE A 6 -6.43 1.79 30.30
CA ILE A 6 -7.24 0.58 30.47
C ILE A 6 -6.87 -0.03 31.83
N GLU A 7 -7.84 -0.08 32.73
CA GLU A 7 -7.71 -0.75 34.04
C GLU A 7 -8.27 -2.17 33.91
N ILE A 8 -7.42 -3.18 34.09
CA ILE A 8 -7.84 -4.58 34.12
C ILE A 8 -8.04 -4.97 35.59
N GLY A 9 -9.30 -5.13 36.00
CA GLY A 9 -9.65 -5.62 37.32
C GLY A 9 -9.48 -7.13 37.42
N THR A 10 -8.66 -7.59 38.37
CA THR A 10 -8.64 -9.00 38.77
C THR A 10 -9.82 -9.29 39.71
N GLU A 11 -10.78 -10.08 39.26
CA GLU A 11 -11.80 -10.66 40.15
C GLU A 11 -11.13 -11.63 41.14
N ARG A 12 -11.22 -11.33 42.44
CA ARG A 12 -10.93 -12.29 43.50
C ARG A 12 -12.20 -12.64 44.27
N SER A 13 -12.46 -13.94 44.29
CA SER A 13 -13.46 -14.62 45.12
C SER A 13 -13.22 -14.38 46.62
N LYS A 14 -14.31 -14.24 47.36
CA LYS A 14 -14.36 -13.95 48.81
C LYS A 14 -13.91 -15.18 49.62
N THR A 15 -12.94 -15.02 50.52
CA THR A 15 -13.02 -15.47 51.94
C THR A 15 -11.76 -15.11 52.76
N HIS A 16 -12.02 -14.46 53.91
CA HIS A 16 -11.21 -14.20 55.12
C HIS A 16 -9.99 -13.25 55.14
N PRO A 17 -9.78 -12.52 56.28
CA PRO A 17 -8.86 -11.39 56.38
C PRO A 17 -7.58 -11.74 57.15
N HIS A 18 -6.40 -11.54 56.56
CA HIS A 18 -5.24 -10.90 57.20
C HIS A 18 -4.04 -10.85 56.25
N SER A 19 -3.21 -9.83 56.47
CA SER A 19 -1.96 -9.46 55.78
C SER A 19 -2.17 -8.53 54.59
N GLU A 20 -1.86 -7.26 54.84
CA GLU A 20 -1.56 -6.22 53.86
C GLU A 20 -0.46 -6.71 52.91
N VAL A 21 -0.87 -7.35 51.81
CA VAL A 21 -0.06 -7.35 50.60
C VAL A 21 -0.43 -6.07 49.90
N LEU A 22 0.51 -5.12 49.86
CA LEU A 22 0.49 -3.98 48.95
C LEU A 22 0.22 -4.51 47.55
N ASP A 23 -1.03 -4.38 47.12
CA ASP A 23 -1.46 -4.72 45.77
C ASP A 23 -0.84 -3.67 44.85
N GLU A 24 0.39 -3.93 44.40
CA GLU A 24 1.04 -3.18 43.33
C GLU A 24 0.15 -3.30 42.10
N THR A 25 -0.79 -2.36 41.98
CA THR A 25 -1.63 -2.21 40.81
C THR A 25 -0.75 -1.84 39.63
N LEU A 26 -0.30 -2.87 38.93
CA LEU A 26 0.50 -2.76 37.71
C LEU A 26 -0.31 -2.02 36.66
N THR A 27 0.03 -0.74 36.48
CA THR A 27 -0.55 0.06 35.41
C THR A 27 0.34 -0.13 34.18
N LEU A 28 -0.20 -0.78 33.15
CA LEU A 28 0.43 -0.86 31.83
C LEU A 28 -0.02 0.37 31.04
N GLU A 29 0.94 1.19 30.62
CA GLU A 29 0.68 2.34 29.75
C GLU A 29 1.21 2.00 28.35
N LEU A 30 0.35 2.14 27.33
CA LEU A 30 0.78 2.03 25.94
C LEU A 30 1.41 3.36 25.53
N GLN A 31 2.68 3.32 25.15
CA GLN A 31 3.41 4.48 24.68
C GLN A 31 3.76 4.30 23.20
N GLU A 32 3.35 5.27 22.38
CA GLU A 32 3.85 5.43 21.02
C GLU A 32 5.25 6.04 21.07
N ARG A 33 6.18 5.45 20.30
CA ARG A 33 7.56 5.90 20.22
C ARG A 33 8.04 5.86 18.77
N THR A 34 8.82 6.87 18.37
CA THR A 34 9.62 6.83 17.15
C THR A 34 10.95 6.14 17.42
N VAL A 35 11.28 5.14 16.59
CA VAL A 35 12.54 4.41 16.60
C VAL A 35 13.33 4.83 15.37
N ASP A 36 14.52 5.37 15.63
CA ASP A 36 15.47 5.76 14.59
C ASP A 36 16.38 4.58 14.20
N ASN A 37 17.10 4.69 13.09
CA ASN A 37 17.97 3.65 12.56
C ASN A 37 19.30 4.25 12.06
N PRO A 38 20.33 3.41 11.77
CA PRO A 38 21.68 3.88 11.45
C PRO A 38 21.83 4.76 10.20
N ALA A 39 20.77 4.94 9.41
CA ALA A 39 20.67 5.87 8.29
C ALA A 39 21.92 5.92 7.37
N LYS A 40 21.92 5.12 6.30
CA LYS A 40 23.01 5.10 5.29
C LYS A 40 22.50 4.94 3.85
N GLY A 41 21.24 5.28 3.59
CA GLY A 41 20.54 4.92 2.35
C GLY A 41 19.79 3.57 2.41
N ASN A 42 19.89 2.86 3.54
CA ASN A 42 19.12 1.65 3.86
C ASN A 42 17.88 1.93 4.73
N CYS A 43 17.62 3.20 5.08
CA CYS A 43 16.68 3.58 6.14
C CYS A 43 15.26 3.08 5.93
N GLY A 44 14.75 3.03 4.69
CA GLY A 44 13.41 2.50 4.42
C GLY A 44 13.27 1.01 4.78
N TYR A 45 14.27 0.20 4.42
CA TYR A 45 14.29 -1.23 4.75
C TYR A 45 14.54 -1.48 6.24
N TYR A 46 15.39 -0.67 6.89
CA TYR A 46 15.52 -0.73 8.35
C TYR A 46 14.22 -0.38 9.05
N ALA A 47 13.53 0.68 8.62
CA ALA A 47 12.28 1.11 9.22
C ALA A 47 11.21 0.01 9.10
N PHE A 48 11.11 -0.63 7.93
CA PHE A 48 10.20 -1.75 7.74
C PHE A 48 10.58 -2.96 8.60
N ALA A 49 11.88 -3.30 8.66
CA ALA A 49 12.38 -4.40 9.51
C ALA A 49 12.07 -4.17 10.99
N ILE A 50 12.25 -2.96 11.51
CA ILE A 50 11.90 -2.59 12.89
C ILE A 50 10.40 -2.77 13.13
N GLY A 51 9.56 -2.42 12.15
CA GLY A 51 8.11 -2.65 12.20
C GLY A 51 7.76 -4.13 12.31
N LEU A 52 8.39 -4.97 11.49
CA LEU A 52 8.22 -6.43 11.55
C LEU A 52 8.74 -7.02 12.87
N ILE A 53 9.88 -6.55 13.37
CA ILE A 53 10.42 -6.96 14.69
C ILE A 53 9.38 -6.70 15.79
N ASN A 54 8.79 -5.50 15.81
CA ASN A 54 7.76 -5.15 16.78
C ASN A 54 6.55 -6.08 16.69
N ILE A 55 6.07 -6.38 15.47
CA ILE A 55 4.99 -7.35 15.26
C ILE A 55 5.38 -8.74 15.79
N ILE A 56 6.56 -9.24 15.45
CA ILE A 56 7.04 -10.57 15.86
C ILE A 56 7.15 -10.68 17.38
N GLN A 57 7.66 -9.64 18.06
CA GLN A 57 7.74 -9.59 19.51
C GLN A 57 6.36 -9.56 20.19
N GLN A 58 5.34 -8.97 19.54
CA GLN A 58 3.97 -8.89 20.06
C GLN A 58 3.16 -10.16 19.81
N GLU A 59 3.35 -10.83 18.68
CA GLU A 59 2.55 -11.99 18.27
C GLU A 59 2.71 -13.20 19.20
N GLY A 60 3.89 -13.40 19.80
CA GLY A 60 4.24 -14.55 20.65
C GLY A 60 4.22 -15.92 19.94
N THR A 61 3.53 -16.05 18.81
CA THR A 61 3.41 -17.26 17.98
C THR A 61 4.52 -17.38 16.93
N GLY A 62 5.15 -16.26 16.56
CA GLY A 62 6.15 -16.20 15.50
C GLY A 62 5.59 -16.37 14.08
N ALA A 63 4.28 -16.14 13.88
CA ALA A 63 3.64 -16.30 12.57
C ALA A 63 4.27 -15.41 11.49
N THR A 64 4.49 -14.12 11.79
CA THR A 64 5.17 -13.18 10.89
C THR A 64 6.62 -13.60 10.61
N PHE A 65 7.32 -14.15 11.61
CA PHE A 65 8.68 -14.68 11.39
C PHE A 65 8.68 -15.91 10.49
N GLY A 66 7.74 -16.85 10.70
CA GLY A 66 7.58 -18.02 9.83
C GLY A 66 7.31 -17.63 8.37
N LYS A 67 6.50 -16.58 8.16
CA LYS A 67 6.27 -16.01 6.82
C LYS A 67 7.55 -15.42 6.24
N TRP A 68 8.31 -14.67 7.02
CA TRP A 68 9.58 -14.12 6.57
C TRP A 68 10.55 -15.23 6.15
N VAL A 69 10.68 -16.31 6.94
CA VAL A 69 11.55 -17.46 6.62
C VAL A 69 11.08 -18.17 5.33
N HIS A 70 9.76 -18.22 5.09
CA HIS A 70 9.24 -18.77 3.85
C HIS A 70 9.64 -17.93 2.63
N LEU A 71 9.62 -16.60 2.75
CA LEU A 71 10.02 -15.67 1.70
C LEU A 71 11.54 -15.63 1.49
N ASP A 72 12.31 -15.75 2.57
CA ASP A 72 13.77 -15.83 2.56
C ASP A 72 14.30 -16.76 3.67
N PRO A 73 14.68 -18.01 3.35
CA PRO A 73 15.18 -18.97 4.32
C PRO A 73 16.48 -18.56 5.03
N SER A 74 17.21 -17.56 4.51
CA SER A 74 18.51 -17.15 5.07
C SER A 74 18.39 -16.57 6.49
N ILE A 75 17.20 -16.13 6.88
CA ILE A 75 16.95 -15.51 8.18
C ILE A 75 16.58 -16.50 9.29
N ILE A 76 16.47 -17.80 9.00
CA ILE A 76 15.95 -18.81 9.94
C ILE A 76 16.69 -18.82 11.30
N GLY A 77 17.98 -18.48 11.30
CA GLY A 77 18.82 -18.43 12.51
C GLY A 77 18.70 -17.16 13.36
N TYR A 78 17.86 -16.18 12.98
CA TYR A 78 17.81 -14.87 13.62
C TYR A 78 16.60 -14.66 14.54
N TYR A 79 15.77 -15.68 14.79
CA TYR A 79 14.57 -15.57 15.62
C TYR A 79 14.86 -15.01 17.02
N ASP A 80 15.82 -15.61 17.73
CA ASP A 80 16.17 -15.19 19.09
C ASP A 80 16.70 -13.75 19.13
N ALA A 81 17.46 -13.34 18.12
CA ALA A 81 17.98 -11.98 18.01
C ALA A 81 16.85 -10.96 17.75
N ILE A 82 15.83 -11.34 16.96
CA ILE A 82 14.62 -10.55 16.72
C ILE A 82 13.79 -10.44 18.01
N CYS A 83 13.54 -11.55 18.69
CA CYS A 83 12.76 -11.56 19.94
C CYS A 83 13.42 -10.72 21.05
N ASN A 84 14.76 -10.70 21.11
CA ASN A 84 15.52 -9.94 22.09
C ASN A 84 15.96 -8.55 21.59
N PHE A 85 15.40 -8.06 20.48
CA PHE A 85 15.78 -6.76 19.95
C PHE A 85 15.41 -5.61 20.91
N ASP A 86 16.41 -4.78 21.22
CA ASP A 86 16.27 -3.60 22.08
C ASP A 86 16.08 -2.33 21.22
N PHE A 87 14.90 -1.72 21.29
CA PHE A 87 14.60 -0.48 20.56
C PHE A 87 15.35 0.75 21.09
N ASP A 88 15.87 0.72 22.33
CA ASP A 88 16.74 1.76 22.88
C ASP A 88 18.18 1.62 22.40
N LYS A 89 18.60 0.40 22.09
CA LYS A 89 19.94 0.08 21.59
C LYS A 89 19.85 -0.90 20.41
N PRO A 90 19.39 -0.41 19.23
CA PRO A 90 19.21 -1.25 18.05
C PRO A 90 20.48 -2.04 17.71
N ASN A 91 20.32 -3.35 17.49
CA ASN A 91 21.40 -4.18 16.97
C ASN A 91 21.56 -3.92 15.47
N ASN A 92 22.53 -3.08 15.11
CA ASN A 92 22.77 -2.67 13.73
C ASN A 92 23.17 -3.84 12.83
N ASP A 93 23.93 -4.81 13.33
CA ASP A 93 24.35 -5.97 12.54
C ASP A 93 23.15 -6.86 12.19
N LEU A 94 22.21 -7.02 13.12
CA LEU A 94 20.93 -7.68 12.84
C LEU A 94 20.15 -6.90 11.77
N LEU A 95 20.02 -5.58 11.93
CA LEU A 95 19.30 -4.75 10.95
C LEU A 95 19.93 -4.83 9.55
N GLU A 96 21.25 -4.95 9.43
CA GLU A 96 21.94 -5.14 8.15
C GLU A 96 21.59 -6.48 7.48
N VAL A 97 21.43 -7.55 8.25
CA VAL A 97 20.98 -8.83 7.70
C VAL A 97 19.52 -8.73 7.24
N LEU A 98 18.66 -8.18 8.10
CA LEU A 98 17.23 -8.11 7.83
C LEU A 98 16.92 -7.21 6.64
N GLN A 99 17.59 -6.07 6.47
CA GLN A 99 17.36 -5.20 5.31
C GLN A 99 17.70 -5.89 3.99
N ARG A 100 18.80 -6.67 3.94
CA ARG A 100 19.18 -7.41 2.72
C ARG A 100 18.15 -8.46 2.34
N SER A 101 17.61 -9.14 3.35
CA SER A 101 16.49 -10.07 3.17
C SER A 101 15.28 -9.37 2.56
N LEU A 102 14.85 -8.23 3.13
CA LEU A 102 13.73 -7.46 2.60
C LEU A 102 13.97 -6.98 1.17
N ARG A 103 15.18 -6.50 0.85
CA ARG A 103 15.52 -6.11 -0.54
C ARG A 103 15.38 -7.26 -1.53
N LEU A 104 15.82 -8.47 -1.15
CA LEU A 104 15.68 -9.66 -1.98
C LEU A 104 14.20 -10.03 -2.19
N ILE A 105 13.39 -9.94 -1.13
CA ILE A 105 11.94 -10.16 -1.20
C ILE A 105 11.29 -9.14 -2.14
N THR A 106 11.60 -7.85 -2.00
CA THR A 106 11.09 -6.79 -2.90
C THR A 106 11.47 -7.06 -4.35
N TYR A 107 12.73 -7.42 -4.63
CA TYR A 107 13.18 -7.76 -5.97
C TYR A 107 12.38 -8.94 -6.56
N ASN A 108 12.22 -10.02 -5.78
CA ASN A 108 11.47 -11.20 -6.23
C ASN A 108 10.00 -10.86 -6.50
N ALA A 109 9.36 -10.08 -5.61
CA ALA A 109 7.97 -9.65 -5.78
C ALA A 109 7.78 -8.81 -7.06
N GLN A 110 8.71 -7.90 -7.36
CA GLN A 110 8.68 -7.11 -8.60
C GLN A 110 8.84 -7.99 -9.85
N VAL A 111 9.76 -8.96 -9.83
CA VAL A 111 9.97 -9.89 -10.95
C VAL A 111 8.72 -10.76 -11.18
N GLU A 112 8.09 -11.23 -10.11
CA GLU A 112 6.87 -12.05 -10.19
C GLU A 112 5.66 -11.23 -10.68
N GLU A 113 5.48 -9.99 -10.19
CA GLU A 113 4.45 -9.08 -10.71
C GLU A 113 4.64 -8.86 -12.21
N LEU A 114 5.87 -8.58 -12.66
CA LEU A 114 6.17 -8.39 -14.07
C LEU A 114 5.86 -9.63 -14.91
N ARG A 115 6.18 -10.82 -14.40
CA ARG A 115 5.84 -12.08 -15.07
C ARG A 115 4.33 -12.18 -15.28
N TRP A 116 3.54 -11.95 -14.24
CA TRP A 116 2.08 -11.98 -14.32
C TRP A 116 1.52 -10.89 -15.24
N ALA A 117 2.04 -9.67 -15.12
CA ALA A 117 1.57 -8.54 -15.88
C ALA A 117 1.86 -8.69 -17.38
N CYS A 118 3.06 -9.15 -17.75
CA CYS A 118 3.45 -9.40 -19.15
C CYS A 118 2.61 -10.53 -19.78
N THR A 119 2.37 -11.62 -19.04
CA THR A 119 1.58 -12.75 -19.55
C THR A 119 0.10 -12.42 -19.74
N SER A 120 -0.41 -11.48 -18.96
CA SER A 120 -1.78 -10.97 -19.08
C SER A 120 -1.89 -9.76 -20.01
N ALA A 121 -0.77 -9.25 -20.53
CA ALA A 121 -0.73 -8.02 -21.33
C ALA A 121 -1.26 -8.30 -22.74
N GLN A 122 -2.31 -7.58 -23.15
CA GLN A 122 -2.94 -7.80 -24.44
C GLN A 122 -2.99 -6.50 -25.24
N LYS A 123 -2.59 -6.53 -26.51
CA LYS A 123 -2.66 -5.33 -27.37
C LYS A 123 -4.06 -4.72 -27.42
N LYS A 124 -5.11 -5.55 -27.42
CA LYS A 124 -6.53 -5.12 -27.47
C LYS A 124 -6.99 -4.32 -26.25
N ASN A 125 -6.31 -4.44 -25.11
CA ASN A 125 -6.60 -3.67 -23.90
C ASN A 125 -5.50 -2.66 -23.59
N GLU A 126 -4.70 -2.30 -24.60
CA GLU A 126 -3.57 -1.38 -24.48
C GLU A 126 -2.58 -1.80 -23.38
N TYR A 127 -2.42 -3.11 -23.18
CA TYR A 127 -1.52 -3.69 -22.19
C TYR A 127 -1.80 -3.22 -20.74
N ARG A 128 -3.05 -2.92 -20.40
CA ARG A 128 -3.45 -2.30 -19.12
C ARG A 128 -2.83 -2.93 -17.87
N ALA A 129 -2.75 -4.27 -17.81
CA ALA A 129 -2.14 -4.97 -16.68
C ALA A 129 -0.65 -4.62 -16.49
N LEU A 130 0.10 -4.55 -17.59
CA LEU A 130 1.51 -4.16 -17.59
C LEU A 130 1.69 -2.67 -17.30
N VAL A 131 0.88 -1.83 -17.93
CA VAL A 131 0.92 -0.36 -17.76
C VAL A 131 0.63 0.06 -16.31
N ALA A 132 -0.14 -0.74 -15.58
CA ALA A 132 -0.44 -0.51 -14.18
C ALA A 132 0.75 -0.77 -13.24
N THR A 133 1.74 -1.59 -13.63
CA THR A 133 2.88 -1.93 -12.78
C THR A 133 3.80 -0.74 -12.53
N SER A 134 4.31 -0.61 -11.30
CA SER A 134 5.25 0.46 -10.95
C SER A 134 6.51 0.42 -11.81
N THR A 135 6.99 -0.78 -12.12
CA THR A 135 8.18 -0.98 -12.93
C THR A 135 7.99 -0.47 -14.36
N TYR A 136 6.87 -0.79 -15.01
CA TYR A 136 6.60 -0.25 -16.35
C TYR A 136 6.51 1.28 -16.33
N LYS A 137 5.88 1.87 -15.30
CA LYS A 137 5.77 3.33 -15.17
C LYS A 137 7.16 3.98 -15.11
N LYS A 138 8.06 3.46 -14.28
CA LYS A 138 9.47 3.91 -14.23
C LYS A 138 10.17 3.79 -15.58
N PHE A 139 9.92 2.72 -16.35
CA PHE A 139 10.46 2.60 -17.70
C PHE A 139 9.87 3.65 -18.66
N ALA A 140 8.56 3.87 -18.62
CA ALA A 140 7.90 4.84 -19.50
C ALA A 140 8.34 6.29 -19.20
N GLU A 141 8.61 6.64 -17.93
CA GLU A 141 9.16 7.94 -17.56
C GLU A 141 10.47 8.26 -18.29
N MET A 142 11.34 7.26 -18.50
CA MET A 142 12.59 7.41 -19.24
C MET A 142 12.37 7.85 -20.70
N TYR A 143 11.24 7.50 -21.31
CA TYR A 143 10.89 7.90 -22.67
C TYR A 143 10.52 9.39 -22.76
N TYR A 144 9.79 9.90 -21.78
CA TYR A 144 9.31 11.29 -21.78
C TYR A 144 10.42 12.32 -21.51
N GLY A 145 11.67 11.87 -21.30
CA GLY A 145 12.83 12.76 -21.18
C GLY A 145 12.77 13.68 -19.97
N THR A 146 12.00 13.30 -18.94
CA THR A 146 12.02 14.00 -17.66
C THR A 146 13.42 13.86 -17.04
N ASN A 147 13.86 14.86 -16.27
CA ASN A 147 15.02 14.69 -15.39
C ASN A 147 14.66 13.67 -14.31
N VAL A 148 14.73 12.39 -14.68
CA VAL A 148 14.44 11.27 -13.80
C VAL A 148 15.62 11.14 -12.84
N ASP A 149 15.35 11.30 -11.56
CA ASP A 149 16.36 11.17 -10.53
C ASP A 149 16.76 9.68 -10.38
N PRO A 150 18.06 9.34 -10.53
CA PRO A 150 18.53 7.96 -10.45
C PRO A 150 18.30 7.31 -9.09
N HIS A 151 18.04 8.07 -8.02
CA HIS A 151 17.70 7.52 -6.70
C HIS A 151 16.30 6.90 -6.68
N PHE A 152 15.39 7.32 -7.55
CA PHE A 152 13.99 6.84 -7.57
C PHE A 152 13.69 5.92 -8.75
N ASN A 153 14.54 5.94 -9.79
CA ASN A 153 14.35 5.15 -11.00
C ASN A 153 15.65 4.45 -11.41
N GLN A 154 15.66 3.13 -11.17
CA GLN A 154 16.80 2.26 -11.44
C GLN A 154 17.20 2.19 -12.92
N PHE A 155 16.29 2.48 -13.85
CA PHE A 155 16.55 2.39 -15.30
C PHE A 155 17.41 3.53 -15.83
N VAL A 156 17.55 4.63 -15.09
CA VAL A 156 18.42 5.77 -15.44
C VAL A 156 19.86 5.29 -15.65
N SER A 157 20.29 4.27 -14.93
CA SER A 157 21.65 3.73 -15.02
C SER A 157 21.87 2.77 -16.19
N SER A 158 20.83 2.31 -16.88
CA SER A 158 20.93 1.23 -17.89
C SER A 158 21.17 1.76 -19.31
N PRO A 159 22.36 1.55 -19.90
CA PRO A 159 22.65 2.02 -21.27
C PRO A 159 21.83 1.29 -22.33
N ALA A 160 21.52 0.00 -22.10
CA ALA A 160 20.73 -0.80 -23.02
C ALA A 160 19.29 -0.27 -23.12
N ILE A 161 18.67 0.08 -22.00
CA ILE A 161 17.33 0.69 -21.97
C ILE A 161 17.34 2.05 -22.68
N LYS A 162 18.30 2.92 -22.36
CA LYS A 162 18.46 4.24 -23.02
C LYS A 162 18.61 4.09 -24.54
N THR A 163 19.45 3.17 -24.98
CA THR A 163 19.68 2.90 -26.40
C THR A 163 18.41 2.37 -27.08
N ALA A 164 17.65 1.52 -26.41
CA ALA A 164 16.39 0.99 -26.93
C ALA A 164 15.33 2.08 -27.10
N LEU A 165 15.19 2.97 -26.11
CA LEU A 165 14.27 4.11 -26.16
C LEU A 165 14.66 5.12 -27.25
N ALA A 166 15.95 5.40 -27.42
CA ALA A 166 16.45 6.33 -28.44
C ALA A 166 16.21 5.86 -29.90
N LYS A 167 15.92 4.56 -30.10
CA LYS A 167 15.59 3.98 -31.41
C LYS A 167 14.12 4.06 -31.77
N ILE A 168 13.25 4.51 -30.86
CA ILE A 168 11.82 4.67 -31.15
C ILE A 168 11.66 5.75 -32.21
N ASP A 169 10.99 5.42 -33.32
CA ASP A 169 10.57 6.40 -34.31
C ASP A 169 9.44 7.27 -33.72
N PRO A 170 9.63 8.59 -33.55
CA PRO A 170 8.60 9.46 -32.99
C PRO A 170 7.29 9.45 -33.80
N HIS A 171 7.34 9.12 -35.10
CA HIS A 171 6.16 9.11 -35.97
C HIS A 171 5.21 7.95 -35.71
N VAL A 172 5.68 6.86 -35.06
CA VAL A 172 4.81 5.73 -34.71
C VAL A 172 4.06 5.95 -33.40
N ILE A 173 4.44 6.98 -32.64
CA ILE A 173 3.87 7.29 -31.34
C ILE A 173 2.63 8.17 -31.52
N ARG A 174 1.51 7.72 -30.95
CA ARG A 174 0.26 8.48 -30.90
C ARG A 174 0.06 9.00 -29.47
N PRO A 175 -0.20 10.30 -29.28
CA PRO A 175 -0.50 10.85 -27.96
C PRO A 175 -1.64 10.08 -27.28
N GLY A 176 -1.43 9.69 -26.02
CA GLY A 176 -2.39 8.91 -25.23
C GLY A 176 -2.43 7.41 -25.55
N HIS A 177 -1.66 6.93 -26.51
CA HIS A 177 -1.53 5.51 -26.88
C HIS A 177 -0.07 5.07 -26.97
N GLU A 178 0.83 5.73 -26.23
CA GLU A 178 2.27 5.46 -26.21
C GLU A 178 2.55 4.01 -25.77
N ALA A 179 1.69 3.46 -24.91
CA ALA A 179 1.77 2.07 -24.47
C ALA A 179 1.73 1.05 -25.61
N LEU A 180 1.12 1.39 -26.76
CA LEU A 180 1.10 0.49 -27.93
C LEU A 180 2.49 0.27 -28.54
N VAL A 181 3.45 1.14 -28.26
CA VAL A 181 4.85 1.04 -28.70
C VAL A 181 5.78 0.69 -27.53
N LEU A 182 5.60 1.37 -26.39
CA LEU A 182 6.47 1.21 -25.22
C LEU A 182 6.32 -0.17 -24.55
N ALA A 183 5.11 -0.73 -24.45
CA ALA A 183 4.91 -2.04 -23.82
C ALA A 183 5.57 -3.20 -24.59
N PRO A 184 5.41 -3.32 -25.93
CA PRO A 184 6.18 -4.29 -26.72
C PRO A 184 7.69 -4.16 -26.55
N LEU A 185 8.22 -2.93 -26.54
CA LEU A 185 9.65 -2.68 -26.34
C LEU A 185 10.09 -3.10 -24.93
N PHE A 186 9.32 -2.75 -23.90
CA PHE A 186 9.62 -3.14 -22.54
C PHE A 186 9.64 -4.66 -22.38
N MET A 187 8.65 -5.36 -22.93
CA MET A 187 8.59 -6.82 -22.90
C MET A 187 9.74 -7.46 -23.71
N SER A 188 10.15 -6.90 -24.84
CA SER A 188 11.31 -7.41 -25.58
C SER A 188 12.63 -7.21 -24.81
N LEU A 189 12.73 -6.14 -24.01
CA LEU A 189 13.84 -5.92 -23.08
C LEU A 189 13.84 -6.85 -21.86
N ILE A 190 12.80 -7.67 -21.67
CA ILE A 190 12.72 -8.71 -20.63
C ILE A 190 12.91 -10.11 -21.23
N TYR A 191 12.20 -10.41 -22.31
CA TYR A 191 12.11 -11.77 -22.88
C TYR A 191 12.89 -11.95 -24.18
N GLY A 192 13.40 -10.86 -24.77
CA GLY A 192 14.07 -10.84 -26.08
C GLY A 192 13.12 -10.56 -27.25
N GLU A 193 13.71 -10.20 -28.38
CA GLU A 193 12.98 -9.98 -29.64
C GLU A 193 12.30 -11.28 -30.11
N GLY A 194 11.04 -11.17 -30.56
CA GLY A 194 10.24 -12.31 -31.02
C GLY A 194 9.51 -13.11 -29.93
N ALA A 195 9.76 -12.85 -28.64
CA ALA A 195 9.10 -13.56 -27.56
C ALA A 195 7.62 -13.16 -27.35
N LEU A 196 7.23 -11.97 -27.82
CA LEU A 196 5.94 -11.33 -27.52
C LEU A 196 4.70 -12.19 -27.80
N GLU A 197 4.73 -13.02 -28.84
CA GLU A 197 3.61 -13.89 -29.22
C GLU A 197 3.59 -15.22 -28.46
N THR A 198 4.65 -15.52 -27.70
CA THR A 198 4.88 -16.82 -27.06
C THR A 198 4.89 -16.76 -25.52
N ILE A 199 4.92 -15.56 -24.94
CA ILE A 199 4.91 -15.35 -23.49
C ILE A 199 3.63 -15.93 -22.89
N ASN A 200 3.81 -16.81 -21.92
CA ASN A 200 2.74 -17.43 -21.13
C ASN A 200 3.19 -17.56 -19.67
N VAL A 201 2.30 -18.02 -18.79
CA VAL A 201 2.55 -18.13 -17.33
C VAL A 201 3.82 -18.91 -16.95
N LEU A 202 4.28 -19.83 -17.80
CA LEU A 202 5.50 -20.63 -17.59
C LEU A 202 6.77 -19.95 -18.11
N THR A 203 6.62 -18.87 -18.89
CA THR A 203 7.74 -18.14 -19.48
C THR A 203 8.41 -17.29 -18.41
N LYS A 204 9.65 -17.62 -18.07
CA LYS A 204 10.43 -16.87 -17.08
C LYS A 204 11.11 -15.66 -17.71
N PRO A 205 11.14 -14.50 -17.03
CA PRO A 205 12.00 -13.38 -17.41
C PRO A 205 13.45 -13.82 -17.58
N LYS A 206 14.16 -13.29 -18.57
CA LYS A 206 15.60 -13.56 -18.72
C LYS A 206 16.36 -12.79 -17.64
N LEU A 207 17.15 -13.51 -16.84
CA LEU A 207 17.88 -12.93 -15.71
C LEU A 207 18.95 -11.91 -16.15
N ASP A 208 19.53 -12.11 -17.34
CA ASP A 208 20.52 -11.22 -17.96
C ASP A 208 19.88 -10.10 -18.79
N SER A 209 18.56 -9.96 -18.77
CA SER A 209 17.87 -8.93 -19.53
C SER A 209 18.07 -7.54 -18.91
N PRO A 210 18.11 -6.48 -19.74
CA PRO A 210 18.35 -5.11 -19.26
C PRO A 210 17.40 -4.64 -18.15
N VAL A 211 16.13 -5.03 -18.22
CA VAL A 211 15.13 -4.67 -17.21
C VAL A 211 15.38 -5.41 -15.91
N ILE A 212 15.60 -6.73 -15.96
CA ILE A 212 15.80 -7.55 -14.76
C ILE A 212 17.11 -7.18 -14.05
N GLN A 213 18.18 -6.94 -14.80
CA GLN A 213 19.45 -6.45 -14.22
C GLN A 213 19.30 -5.10 -13.54
N ALA A 214 18.55 -4.17 -14.13
CA ALA A 214 18.32 -2.87 -13.51
C ALA A 214 17.46 -2.98 -12.24
N LEU A 215 16.45 -3.85 -12.22
CA LEU A 215 15.66 -4.13 -11.01
C LEU A 215 16.54 -4.70 -9.90
N GLN A 216 17.50 -5.57 -10.23
CA GLN A 216 18.41 -6.18 -9.27
C GLN A 216 19.22 -5.15 -8.47
N ASN A 217 19.39 -3.91 -8.96
CA ASN A 217 20.03 -2.85 -8.20
C ASN A 217 19.40 -2.62 -6.81
N ILE A 218 18.09 -2.88 -6.64
CA ILE A 218 17.44 -2.72 -5.34
C ILE A 218 18.02 -3.65 -4.26
N THR A 219 18.68 -4.73 -4.66
CA THR A 219 19.38 -5.68 -3.77
C THR A 219 20.71 -5.16 -3.25
N GLN A 220 21.23 -4.06 -3.81
CA GLN A 220 22.48 -3.47 -3.36
C GLN A 220 22.26 -2.59 -2.12
N ASP A 221 23.26 -2.59 -1.23
CA ASP A 221 23.26 -1.70 -0.07
C ASP A 221 23.22 -0.23 -0.54
N PHE A 222 22.59 0.61 0.28
CA PHE A 222 22.48 2.07 0.14
C PHE A 222 21.60 2.57 -1.01
N VAL A 223 20.95 1.69 -1.78
CA VAL A 223 19.88 2.09 -2.71
C VAL A 223 18.62 2.40 -1.93
N TRP A 224 18.07 3.60 -2.12
CA TRP A 224 16.94 4.10 -1.33
C TRP A 224 15.66 3.32 -1.66
N ALA A 225 14.92 2.93 -0.62
CA ALA A 225 13.54 2.48 -0.78
C ALA A 225 12.63 3.70 -0.95
N THR A 226 11.68 3.60 -1.87
CA THR A 226 10.52 4.51 -1.95
C THR A 226 9.31 3.85 -1.31
N HIS A 227 8.20 4.58 -1.17
CA HIS A 227 6.95 4.02 -0.69
C HIS A 227 6.50 2.81 -1.52
N LEU A 228 6.78 2.79 -2.84
CA LEU A 228 6.42 1.66 -3.71
C LEU A 228 7.12 0.37 -3.31
N GLU A 229 8.42 0.41 -3.01
CA GLU A 229 9.15 -0.78 -2.56
C GLU A 229 8.64 -1.28 -1.20
N LEU A 230 8.18 -0.37 -0.34
CA LEU A 230 7.60 -0.72 0.96
C LEU A 230 6.18 -1.29 0.82
N ASP A 231 5.40 -0.86 -0.18
CA ASP A 231 4.10 -1.45 -0.51
C ASP A 231 4.22 -2.91 -0.99
N TYR A 232 5.26 -3.25 -1.78
CA TYR A 232 5.52 -4.66 -2.11
C TYR A 232 5.76 -5.48 -0.85
N LEU A 233 6.57 -4.98 0.09
CA LEU A 233 6.79 -5.67 1.35
C LEU A 233 5.50 -5.79 2.17
N ALA A 234 4.70 -4.72 2.25
CA ALA A 234 3.43 -4.75 2.98
C ALA A 234 2.48 -5.84 2.43
N ASN A 235 2.43 -5.99 1.11
CA ASN A 235 1.66 -7.04 0.45
C ASN A 235 2.23 -8.44 0.73
N GLU A 236 3.54 -8.65 0.56
CA GLU A 236 4.19 -9.94 0.83
C GLU A 236 4.04 -10.36 2.29
N PHE A 237 4.09 -9.42 3.24
CA PHE A 237 3.91 -9.69 4.67
C PHE A 237 2.45 -9.68 5.13
N GLU A 238 1.51 -9.26 4.27
CA GLU A 238 0.09 -9.04 4.61
C GLU A 238 -0.08 -8.15 5.86
N VAL A 239 0.59 -7.01 5.87
CA VAL A 239 0.46 -5.97 6.90
C VAL A 239 -0.20 -4.72 6.31
N ASN A 240 -0.87 -3.93 7.15
CA ASN A 240 -1.27 -2.57 6.80
C ASN A 240 -0.02 -1.68 6.89
N LEU A 241 0.22 -0.83 5.87
CA LEU A 241 1.34 0.11 5.88
C LEU A 241 0.83 1.54 5.99
N HIS A 242 1.19 2.20 7.10
CA HIS A 242 0.92 3.61 7.33
C HIS A 242 2.19 4.40 7.05
N VAL A 243 2.15 5.29 6.05
CA VAL A 243 3.27 6.20 5.76
C VAL A 243 2.91 7.62 6.16
N LEU A 244 3.65 8.15 7.13
CA LEU A 244 3.58 9.55 7.54
C LEU A 244 4.58 10.37 6.74
N LYS A 245 4.30 11.67 6.60
CA LYS A 245 5.20 12.66 6.02
C LYS A 245 5.54 13.70 7.08
N ASN A 246 6.78 13.71 7.55
CA ASN A 246 7.24 14.57 8.66
C ASN A 246 6.33 14.46 9.89
N GLY A 247 5.96 13.23 10.24
CA GLY A 247 5.11 12.88 11.36
C GLY A 247 3.62 13.19 11.19
N VAL A 248 3.21 13.72 10.04
CA VAL A 248 1.82 14.02 9.71
C VAL A 248 1.25 12.96 8.79
N ASN A 249 0.04 12.50 9.08
CA ASN A 249 -0.68 11.61 8.20
C ASN A 249 -1.17 12.38 6.95
N PRO A 250 -0.69 12.07 5.73
CA PRO A 250 -1.11 12.80 4.54
C PRO A 250 -2.45 12.30 3.96
N TYR A 251 -2.96 11.14 4.38
CA TYR A 251 -4.15 10.50 3.81
C TYR A 251 -4.87 9.59 4.82
N GLU A 252 -6.15 9.31 4.64
CA GLU A 252 -6.83 8.35 5.50
C GLU A 252 -6.28 6.93 5.29
N PHE A 253 -6.14 6.17 6.38
CA PHE A 253 -5.69 4.79 6.32
C PHE A 253 -6.90 3.85 6.25
N HIS A 254 -6.94 3.00 5.22
CA HIS A 254 -7.96 1.97 5.05
C HIS A 254 -7.42 0.61 5.46
N ASP A 255 -7.50 0.33 6.76
CA ASP A 255 -6.91 -0.87 7.35
C ASP A 255 -7.79 -2.10 7.16
N LEU A 256 -7.14 -3.22 6.85
CA LEU A 256 -7.77 -4.53 6.96
C LEU A 256 -7.69 -4.99 8.42
N PRO A 257 -8.83 -5.29 9.08
CA PRO A 257 -8.89 -5.48 10.53
C PRO A 257 -8.14 -6.72 11.05
N TYR A 258 -7.80 -7.64 10.16
CA TYR A 258 -7.07 -8.88 10.48
C TYR A 258 -5.56 -8.78 10.21
N ARG A 259 -5.08 -7.62 9.76
CA ARG A 259 -3.66 -7.39 9.47
C ARG A 259 -3.03 -6.53 10.56
N ASN A 260 -1.81 -6.89 10.94
CA ASN A 260 -0.99 -6.03 11.79
C ASN A 260 -0.61 -4.75 11.02
N THR A 261 -0.38 -3.66 11.74
CA THR A 261 -0.04 -2.36 11.14
C THR A 261 1.41 -2.00 11.40
N ILE A 262 2.13 -1.62 10.34
CA ILE A 262 3.43 -0.97 10.41
C ILE A 262 3.24 0.51 10.11
N THR A 263 3.68 1.38 11.01
CA THR A 263 3.70 2.83 10.79
C THR A 263 5.14 3.31 10.63
N ILE A 264 5.42 3.96 9.50
CA ILE A 264 6.71 4.57 9.20
C ILE A 264 6.56 6.05 8.88
N ASP A 265 7.58 6.84 9.15
CA ASP A 265 7.61 8.27 8.91
C ASP A 265 8.72 8.64 7.92
N ASN A 266 8.32 9.17 6.77
CA ASN A 266 9.20 9.76 5.78
C ASN A 266 9.57 11.19 6.22
N GLN A 267 10.80 11.36 6.66
CA GLN A 267 11.34 12.62 7.16
C GLN A 267 12.11 13.33 6.05
N SER A 268 11.56 14.46 5.60
CA SER A 268 12.12 15.36 4.59
C SER A 268 12.51 14.68 3.27
N ASN A 269 11.87 13.55 2.94
CA ASN A 269 12.18 12.75 1.75
C ASN A 269 13.63 12.22 1.68
N ILE A 270 14.33 12.14 2.82
CA ILE A 270 15.72 11.69 2.91
C ILE A 270 15.93 10.60 3.95
N HIS A 271 14.98 10.41 4.86
CA HIS A 271 15.10 9.46 5.96
C HIS A 271 13.76 8.80 6.27
N TRP A 272 13.83 7.57 6.77
CA TRP A 272 12.67 6.79 7.18
C TRP A 272 12.86 6.34 8.62
N THR A 273 11.85 6.51 9.46
CA THR A 273 11.82 6.02 10.84
C THR A 273 10.56 5.20 11.09
N THR A 274 10.52 4.44 12.18
CA THR A 274 9.37 3.58 12.52
C THR A 274 8.69 4.11 13.76
N ARG A 275 7.36 4.07 13.79
CA ARG A 275 6.59 4.25 15.02
C ARG A 275 6.16 2.90 15.56
N VAL A 276 6.49 2.66 16.83
CA VAL A 276 6.12 1.43 17.54
C VAL A 276 5.27 1.78 18.75
N ILE A 277 4.31 0.93 19.05
CA ILE A 277 3.51 1.00 20.27
C ILE A 277 4.05 -0.06 21.22
N MET A 278 4.49 0.36 22.40
CA MET A 278 5.04 -0.54 23.42
C MET A 278 4.28 -0.38 24.73
N ALA A 279 4.06 -1.50 25.43
CA ALA A 279 3.52 -1.49 26.78
C ALA A 279 4.66 -1.21 27.78
N LYS A 280 4.57 -0.08 28.48
CA LYS A 280 5.52 0.29 29.54
C LYS A 280 4.89 -0.01 30.90
N LYS A 281 5.64 -0.76 31.72
CA LYS A 281 5.30 -1.00 33.12
C LYS A 281 5.60 0.27 33.93
N VAL A 282 4.57 0.98 34.39
CA VAL A 282 4.75 2.12 35.29
C VAL A 282 4.60 1.62 36.71
N SER A 283 5.73 1.51 37.43
CA SER A 283 5.69 1.29 38.87
C SER A 283 5.38 2.63 39.52
N LYS A 284 4.18 2.77 40.08
CA LYS A 284 3.85 3.93 40.91
C LYS A 284 4.64 3.83 42.21
N THR A 285 5.81 4.44 42.25
CA THR A 285 6.45 4.74 43.52
C THR A 285 5.63 5.84 44.18
N LEU A 286 4.80 5.48 45.16
CA LEU A 286 4.16 6.44 46.05
C LEU A 286 5.25 7.29 46.68
N ALA A 287 5.35 8.56 46.27
CA ALA A 287 6.24 9.51 46.92
C ALA A 287 5.80 9.66 48.39
N PRO A 288 6.73 9.70 49.36
CA PRO A 288 6.38 9.95 50.74
C PRO A 288 5.75 11.34 50.84
N ILE A 289 4.56 11.41 51.44
CA ILE A 289 3.90 12.66 51.79
C ILE A 289 4.78 13.39 52.79
N SER A 290 5.56 14.37 52.34
CA SER A 290 6.22 15.33 53.21
C SER A 290 5.27 16.50 53.45
N HIS A 291 4.62 16.51 54.60
CA HIS A 291 4.00 17.72 55.16
C HIS A 291 5.10 18.65 55.70
N SER A 292 5.25 19.84 55.14
CA SER A 292 5.38 21.13 55.88
C SER A 292 5.73 22.31 54.95
N GLU A 293 4.70 23.11 54.66
CA GLU A 293 4.60 24.56 54.87
C GLU A 293 5.76 25.56 54.59
N PHE A 294 5.36 26.60 53.84
CA PHE A 294 5.68 28.04 53.92
C PHE A 294 7.10 28.56 53.59
N GLY A 295 7.19 29.39 52.53
CA GLY A 295 8.36 30.22 52.26
C GLY A 295 8.33 31.02 50.94
N SER A 296 7.70 32.18 50.99
CA SER A 296 7.58 33.29 50.02
C SER A 296 8.79 33.65 49.12
N SER A 297 8.44 34.13 47.90
CA SER A 297 9.04 35.24 47.12
C SER A 297 10.44 35.11 46.48
N SER A 298 10.51 35.23 45.15
CA SER A 298 10.95 36.47 44.48
C SER A 298 11.15 36.28 42.97
N LYS A 299 10.62 37.24 42.20
CA LYS A 299 10.88 37.46 40.77
C LYS A 299 12.34 37.90 40.56
N ARG A 300 12.98 37.38 39.51
CA ARG A 300 13.90 38.18 38.68
C ARG A 300 14.06 37.57 37.29
N ALA A 301 13.63 38.34 36.29
CA ALA A 301 13.98 38.18 34.91
C ALA A 301 15.43 38.62 34.69
N ALA A 302 16.16 37.92 33.82
CA ALA A 302 17.30 38.48 33.09
C ALA A 302 17.48 37.75 31.75
N PHE A 303 17.74 38.59 30.77
CA PHE A 303 17.84 38.37 29.34
C PHE A 303 19.10 37.61 28.91
N GLU A 304 18.99 36.94 27.77
CA GLU A 304 20.01 36.61 26.75
C GLU A 304 21.50 36.49 27.14
N THR A 305 22.09 35.33 26.82
CA THR A 305 23.23 35.35 25.88
C THR A 305 23.36 34.03 25.12
N ARG A 306 23.24 34.17 23.81
CA ARG A 306 23.47 33.17 22.76
C ARG A 306 24.98 32.96 22.62
N THR A 307 25.47 31.73 22.76
CA THR A 307 26.86 31.36 22.41
C THR A 307 26.86 30.20 21.42
N LEU A 308 27.35 30.50 20.21
CA LEU A 308 27.72 29.55 19.16
C LEU A 308 28.97 28.75 19.58
N PRO A 309 29.08 27.46 19.25
CA PRO A 309 30.38 26.81 19.18
C PRO A 309 31.04 27.06 17.81
N LYS A 310 32.34 27.32 17.91
CA LYS A 310 33.28 27.66 16.85
C LYS A 310 33.52 26.50 15.87
N LYS A 311 33.76 26.89 14.62
CA LYS A 311 34.51 26.14 13.60
C LYS A 311 35.84 25.63 14.19
N GLN A 312 36.17 24.36 13.93
CA GLN A 312 37.54 23.86 14.04
C GLN A 312 37.94 23.25 12.70
N GLN A 313 39.03 23.80 12.16
CA GLN A 313 39.67 23.40 10.93
C GLN A 313 40.44 22.08 11.08
N VAL A 314 40.36 21.31 10.00
CA VAL A 314 41.33 20.37 9.42
C VAL A 314 42.76 20.50 9.94
N LYS A 315 43.34 19.37 10.34
CA LYS A 315 44.74 19.03 10.09
C LYS A 315 44.84 17.55 9.72
N ASP A 316 45.33 17.31 8.51
CA ASP A 316 45.88 16.04 8.04
C ASP A 316 47.12 15.68 8.86
N GLU A 317 47.29 14.39 9.14
CA GLU A 317 48.59 13.75 9.15
C GLU A 317 48.47 12.23 8.92
N ASP A 318 49.54 11.70 8.37
CA ASP A 318 49.56 10.61 7.40
C ASP A 318 49.64 9.20 8.02
N THR A 319 49.11 8.26 7.23
CA THR A 319 49.49 6.85 7.04
C THR A 319 50.29 6.08 8.11
N VAL A 320 49.79 4.87 8.46
CA VAL A 320 50.44 3.55 8.21
C VAL A 320 49.58 2.45 8.85
N THR A 321 48.89 1.64 8.04
CA THR A 321 48.52 0.28 8.47
C THR A 321 48.47 -0.72 7.30
N LYS A 322 49.52 -1.55 7.27
CA LYS A 322 49.59 -2.98 6.93
C LYS A 322 48.59 -3.55 5.91
N LYS A 323 49.13 -3.84 4.71
CA LYS A 323 48.68 -4.92 3.81
C LYS A 323 49.09 -6.30 4.34
N LEU A 324 48.19 -7.29 4.21
CA LEU A 324 48.44 -8.69 3.78
C LEU A 324 47.11 -9.49 3.84
N PRO A 325 46.96 -10.63 3.13
CA PRO A 325 46.20 -10.72 1.88
C PRO A 325 44.93 -11.57 1.98
N ILE A 326 43.95 -11.29 1.11
CA ILE A 326 42.81 -12.16 0.84
C ILE A 326 43.25 -13.24 -0.14
N GLN A 327 43.09 -14.49 0.29
CA GLN A 327 43.41 -15.70 -0.45
C GLN A 327 42.16 -16.12 -1.24
N GLU A 328 42.18 -15.92 -2.55
CA GLU A 328 41.19 -16.47 -3.50
C GLU A 328 41.50 -17.95 -3.77
N GLN A 329 40.54 -18.83 -3.50
CA GLN A 329 40.44 -20.23 -3.94
C GLN A 329 39.04 -20.69 -3.47
N TYR A 330 38.04 -21.04 -4.28
CA TYR A 330 38.00 -22.02 -5.37
C TYR A 330 36.81 -21.74 -6.31
N PHE A 331 37.08 -21.60 -7.61
CA PHE A 331 36.13 -22.00 -8.66
C PHE A 331 36.60 -23.34 -9.21
N SER A 332 35.78 -24.39 -9.09
CA SER A 332 36.03 -25.65 -9.80
C SER A 332 35.15 -25.71 -11.04
N LYS A 333 35.81 -25.62 -12.20
CA LYS A 333 35.27 -25.97 -13.51
C LYS A 333 34.84 -27.44 -13.50
N ARG A 334 33.67 -27.76 -14.08
CA ARG A 334 33.43 -29.11 -14.60
C ARG A 334 33.03 -29.06 -16.06
N GLU A 335 33.72 -29.92 -16.79
CA GLU A 335 33.73 -30.08 -18.23
C GLU A 335 32.49 -30.81 -18.75
N VAL A 336 32.33 -30.59 -20.04
CA VAL A 336 31.41 -31.19 -21.00
C VAL A 336 31.54 -32.72 -21.04
N GLY A 337 30.40 -33.42 -20.93
CA GLY A 337 30.26 -34.84 -21.25
C GLY A 337 29.00 -35.08 -22.09
N LYS A 338 29.18 -35.66 -23.29
CA LYS A 338 28.14 -35.93 -24.30
C LYS A 338 27.28 -37.16 -23.94
N GLN A 339 25.97 -37.00 -24.23
CA GLN A 339 24.96 -37.95 -24.74
C GLN A 339 24.75 -39.34 -24.10
N LYS A 340 23.51 -39.60 -23.68
CA LYS A 340 22.75 -40.76 -24.19
C LYS A 340 21.22 -40.57 -24.11
N LYS A 341 20.57 -40.93 -25.22
CA LYS A 341 19.12 -41.09 -25.42
C LYS A 341 18.55 -42.18 -24.51
N THR A 342 17.41 -41.90 -23.87
CA THR A 342 16.36 -42.89 -23.61
C THR A 342 15.00 -42.19 -23.60
N GLN A 343 14.02 -42.77 -24.31
CA GLN A 343 12.62 -42.35 -24.39
C GLN A 343 11.81 -42.79 -23.14
N PRO A 344 10.60 -42.25 -22.93
CA PRO A 344 9.96 -42.21 -21.62
C PRO A 344 9.10 -43.43 -21.32
N GLU A 345 9.13 -43.88 -20.07
CA GLU A 345 8.21 -44.87 -19.53
C GLU A 345 7.08 -44.17 -18.79
N VAL A 346 5.87 -44.60 -19.14
CA VAL A 346 4.57 -44.14 -18.69
C VAL A 346 4.34 -44.62 -17.26
N MET A 347 4.03 -43.72 -16.32
CA MET A 347 3.38 -44.11 -15.08
C MET A 347 2.44 -43.03 -14.54
N ASN A 348 1.17 -43.46 -14.48
CA ASN A 348 -0.02 -42.93 -13.83
C ASN A 348 0.16 -41.87 -12.73
N LEU A 349 -0.54 -40.74 -12.90
CA LEU A 349 -0.90 -39.84 -11.81
C LEU A 349 -2.37 -40.09 -11.45
N GLU A 350 -2.59 -40.65 -10.26
CA GLU A 350 -3.90 -40.83 -9.66
C GLU A 350 -4.55 -39.46 -9.38
N LYS A 351 -5.81 -39.36 -9.83
CA LYS A 351 -6.71 -38.25 -9.57
C LYS A 351 -7.25 -38.38 -8.15
N THR A 352 -6.96 -37.43 -7.27
CA THR A 352 -7.76 -37.20 -6.06
C THR A 352 -8.61 -35.94 -6.22
N ASN A 353 -9.91 -36.19 -6.24
CA ASN A 353 -11.01 -35.24 -6.27
C ASN A 353 -11.06 -34.36 -5.02
N THR A 354 -11.09 -33.04 -5.20
CA THR A 354 -11.58 -32.12 -4.18
C THR A 354 -12.45 -31.03 -4.83
N GLN A 355 -13.64 -31.42 -5.24
CA GLN A 355 -14.78 -30.53 -5.48
C GLN A 355 -16.02 -31.21 -4.91
N LEU A 356 -16.47 -30.76 -3.73
CA LEU A 356 -17.89 -30.56 -3.37
C LEU A 356 -17.95 -30.24 -1.86
N HIS A 357 -17.83 -28.96 -1.52
CA HIS A 357 -18.29 -28.46 -0.22
C HIS A 357 -18.84 -27.04 -0.37
N PHE A 358 -19.81 -26.90 -1.28
CA PHE A 358 -20.61 -25.68 -1.44
C PHE A 358 -22.04 -26.10 -1.80
N LEU A 359 -22.75 -26.70 -0.84
CA LEU A 359 -24.21 -26.79 -0.88
C LEU A 359 -24.75 -27.09 0.53
N LYS A 360 -25.06 -26.04 1.30
CA LYS A 360 -26.04 -26.09 2.40
C LYS A 360 -26.35 -24.69 2.92
N LYS A 361 -27.36 -24.06 2.31
CA LYS A 361 -28.32 -23.13 2.95
C LYS A 361 -29.42 -22.77 1.95
N GLN A 362 -30.30 -23.73 1.70
CA GLN A 362 -31.65 -23.49 1.21
C GLN A 362 -32.57 -24.35 2.05
N THR A 363 -33.19 -23.75 3.05
CA THR A 363 -34.50 -24.11 3.60
C THR A 363 -34.78 -23.11 4.72
N LEU A 364 -35.64 -22.13 4.44
CA LEU A 364 -36.64 -21.56 5.36
C LEU A 364 -37.25 -20.31 4.71
N PHE A 365 -38.19 -20.53 3.78
CA PHE A 365 -39.21 -19.54 3.45
C PHE A 365 -40.46 -20.31 3.07
N ASN A 366 -41.41 -20.34 3.99
CA ASN A 366 -42.84 -20.47 3.74
C ASN A 366 -43.56 -20.10 5.03
N GLN A 367 -43.93 -18.83 5.15
CA GLN A 367 -45.21 -18.41 5.72
C GLN A 367 -45.46 -16.96 5.36
N SER A 368 -46.49 -16.78 4.55
CA SER A 368 -47.09 -15.54 4.10
C SER A 368 -48.12 -15.09 5.13
N ASP A 369 -47.97 -13.87 5.64
CA ASP A 369 -49.07 -13.08 6.21
C ASP A 369 -49.02 -11.68 5.60
N ALA A 370 -50.20 -11.16 5.25
CA ALA A 370 -50.40 -9.89 4.56
C ALA A 370 -49.81 -8.73 5.38
N ILE A 371 -48.86 -8.01 4.77
CA ILE A 371 -48.17 -6.86 5.36
C ILE A 371 -48.94 -5.57 5.00
N PRO A 372 -49.15 -4.62 5.95
CA PRO A 372 -49.82 -3.36 5.66
C PRO A 372 -49.07 -2.54 4.59
N LEU A 373 -49.80 -1.87 3.69
CA LEU A 373 -49.23 -1.09 2.57
C LEU A 373 -48.18 -0.05 3.01
N THR A 374 -48.26 0.48 4.24
CA THR A 374 -47.26 1.42 4.79
C THR A 374 -45.91 0.78 5.12
N LEU A 375 -45.85 -0.53 5.35
CA LEU A 375 -44.59 -1.27 5.56
C LEU A 375 -43.98 -1.76 4.23
N MET A 376 -44.74 -1.74 3.13
CA MET A 376 -44.25 -2.09 1.79
C MET A 376 -43.44 -0.95 1.16
N SER A 377 -43.79 0.33 1.47
CA SER A 377 -42.98 1.50 1.09
C SER A 377 -41.59 1.39 1.70
N SER A 378 -41.46 1.25 3.03
CA SER A 378 -40.14 1.28 3.68
C SER A 378 -39.19 0.17 3.22
N LYS A 379 -39.68 -1.01 2.84
CA LYS A 379 -38.82 -2.07 2.29
C LYS A 379 -38.37 -1.80 0.86
N THR A 380 -39.22 -1.19 0.04
CA THR A 380 -38.90 -0.80 -1.33
C THR A 380 -37.95 0.40 -1.31
N ASP A 381 -38.24 1.37 -0.44
CA ASP A 381 -37.44 2.57 -0.24
C ASP A 381 -36.06 2.21 0.31
N GLN A 382 -35.97 1.32 1.30
CA GLN A 382 -34.71 0.82 1.82
C GLN A 382 -33.91 0.06 0.77
N LYS A 383 -34.58 -0.72 -0.08
CA LYS A 383 -33.93 -1.46 -1.17
C LYS A 383 -33.35 -0.50 -2.21
N GLU A 384 -34.10 0.54 -2.57
CA GLU A 384 -33.65 1.56 -3.50
C GLU A 384 -32.52 2.42 -2.89
N LEU A 385 -32.62 2.79 -1.62
CA LEU A 385 -31.56 3.48 -0.88
C LEU A 385 -30.26 2.66 -0.89
N ASN A 386 -30.33 1.38 -0.54
CA ASN A 386 -29.17 0.49 -0.58
C ASN A 386 -28.58 0.35 -2.00
N ARG A 387 -29.44 0.37 -3.03
CA ARG A 387 -29.01 0.35 -4.43
C ARG A 387 -28.27 1.63 -4.80
N LEU A 388 -28.79 2.81 -4.41
CA LEU A 388 -28.13 4.10 -4.65
C LEU A 388 -26.76 4.16 -3.96
N ILE A 389 -26.68 3.75 -2.69
CA ILE A 389 -25.40 3.66 -1.94
C ILE A 389 -24.40 2.79 -2.71
N HIS A 390 -24.83 1.64 -3.22
CA HIS A 390 -23.96 0.75 -3.98
C HIS A 390 -23.48 1.36 -5.31
N ILE A 391 -24.33 2.13 -5.99
CA ILE A 391 -23.96 2.84 -7.23
C ILE A 391 -22.92 3.93 -6.93
N VAL A 392 -23.14 4.74 -5.90
CA VAL A 392 -22.20 5.80 -5.47
C VAL A 392 -20.84 5.20 -5.15
N HIS A 393 -20.81 4.19 -4.29
CA HIS A 393 -19.56 3.53 -3.88
C HIS A 393 -18.78 2.97 -5.08
N ARG A 394 -19.47 2.32 -6.03
CA ARG A 394 -18.84 1.82 -7.25
C ARG A 394 -18.33 2.92 -8.17
N ALA A 395 -19.05 4.02 -8.28
CA ALA A 395 -18.62 5.19 -9.06
C ALA A 395 -17.36 5.81 -8.45
N VAL A 396 -17.28 5.89 -7.12
CA VAL A 396 -16.12 6.40 -6.36
C VAL A 396 -14.90 5.51 -6.60
N ILE A 397 -15.03 4.19 -6.41
CA ILE A 397 -13.94 3.24 -6.69
C ILE A 397 -13.46 3.37 -8.13
N ALA A 398 -14.39 3.40 -9.10
CA ALA A 398 -14.05 3.49 -10.51
C ALA A 398 -13.34 4.80 -10.84
N TYR A 399 -13.79 5.92 -10.27
CA TYR A 399 -13.20 7.23 -10.44
C TYR A 399 -11.81 7.32 -9.80
N CYS A 400 -11.64 6.87 -8.56
CA CYS A 400 -10.34 6.86 -7.89
C CYS A 400 -9.34 5.98 -8.64
N THR A 401 -9.74 4.76 -9.00
CA THR A 401 -8.91 3.84 -9.81
C THR A 401 -8.51 4.46 -11.15
N TYR A 402 -9.42 5.15 -11.82
CA TYR A 402 -9.12 5.85 -13.08
C TYR A 402 -8.16 7.03 -12.84
N SER A 403 -8.45 7.86 -11.85
CA SER A 403 -7.66 9.05 -11.49
C SER A 403 -6.23 8.68 -11.06
N ASP A 404 -6.06 7.58 -10.32
CA ASP A 404 -4.75 7.02 -9.94
C ASP A 404 -3.99 6.44 -11.14
N GLY A 405 -4.72 6.10 -12.22
CA GLY A 405 -4.17 5.63 -13.47
C GLY A 405 -3.73 6.74 -14.45
N ILE A 406 -4.08 8.01 -14.21
CA ILE A 406 -3.68 9.14 -15.08
C ILE A 406 -2.30 9.65 -14.66
N ILE A 407 -1.27 9.41 -15.48
CA ILE A 407 0.14 9.72 -15.16
C ILE A 407 0.64 11.02 -15.84
N PHE A 408 -0.22 11.78 -16.53
CA PHE A 408 0.26 12.96 -17.26
C PHE A 408 0.01 14.27 -16.53
N SER A 409 1.12 14.88 -16.07
CA SER A 409 1.34 16.29 -15.72
C SER A 409 1.53 16.56 -14.23
N LEU A 410 2.74 17.05 -13.92
CA LEU A 410 3.10 17.82 -12.71
C LEU A 410 2.13 19.00 -12.41
N PHE A 411 1.19 19.32 -13.30
CA PHE A 411 0.19 20.37 -13.14
C PHE A 411 -1.26 19.86 -12.96
N HIS A 412 -1.53 18.55 -12.94
CA HIS A 412 -2.86 18.02 -12.60
C HIS A 412 -3.08 17.92 -11.08
N ARG A 413 -3.08 19.06 -10.38
CA ARG A 413 -3.62 19.19 -9.00
C ARG A 413 -5.11 18.84 -8.88
N HIS A 414 -5.79 18.58 -9.99
CA HIS A 414 -7.23 18.34 -10.05
C HIS A 414 -7.65 16.89 -9.79
N GLY A 415 -6.73 15.91 -9.86
CA GLY A 415 -7.03 14.51 -9.55
C GLY A 415 -7.23 14.27 -8.06
N GLU A 416 -6.32 14.78 -7.22
CA GLU A 416 -6.36 14.59 -5.77
C GLU A 416 -7.56 15.26 -5.11
N SER A 417 -7.77 16.55 -5.40
CA SER A 417 -8.93 17.28 -4.87
C SER A 417 -10.26 16.70 -5.35
N GLY A 418 -10.30 16.13 -6.55
CA GLY A 418 -11.47 15.42 -7.07
C GLY A 418 -11.71 14.11 -6.33
N ARG A 419 -10.67 13.31 -6.06
CA ARG A 419 -10.76 12.07 -5.27
C ARG A 419 -11.24 12.34 -3.86
N ILE A 420 -10.66 13.34 -3.18
CA ILE A 420 -11.09 13.73 -1.82
C ILE A 420 -12.58 14.08 -1.81
N ARG A 421 -13.07 14.89 -2.76
CA ARG A 421 -14.50 15.21 -2.84
C ARG A 421 -15.37 13.98 -3.13
N ALA A 422 -14.91 13.07 -3.97
CA ALA A 422 -15.64 11.83 -4.27
C ALA A 422 -15.73 10.91 -3.05
N SER A 423 -14.62 10.71 -2.32
CA SER A 423 -14.60 9.91 -1.09
C SER A 423 -15.45 10.55 0.02
N MET A 424 -15.32 11.87 0.25
CA MET A 424 -16.16 12.58 1.22
C MET A 424 -17.65 12.48 0.89
N PHE A 425 -18.00 12.51 -0.40
CA PHE A 425 -19.37 12.30 -0.84
C PHE A 425 -19.83 10.87 -0.55
N ASP A 426 -19.02 9.83 -0.83
CA ASP A 426 -19.33 8.44 -0.50
C ASP A 426 -19.60 8.24 1.00
N GLU A 427 -18.72 8.77 1.84
CA GLU A 427 -18.83 8.70 3.30
C GLU A 427 -20.13 9.35 3.78
N GLN A 428 -20.40 10.59 3.35
CA GLN A 428 -21.63 11.30 3.71
C GLN A 428 -22.88 10.59 3.19
N PHE A 429 -22.82 10.06 1.97
CA PHE A 429 -23.92 9.37 1.33
C PHE A 429 -24.24 8.02 1.99
N SER A 430 -23.21 7.31 2.48
CA SER A 430 -23.36 6.02 3.17
C SER A 430 -24.07 6.12 4.53
N LEU A 431 -24.11 7.33 5.12
CA LEU A 431 -24.76 7.61 6.39
C LEU A 431 -26.23 8.03 6.22
N VAL A 432 -26.73 8.13 4.98
CA VAL A 432 -28.11 8.54 4.72
C VAL A 432 -29.06 7.38 5.05
N GLU A 433 -30.02 7.63 5.94
CA GLU A 433 -31.02 6.64 6.38
C GLU A 433 -32.36 6.77 5.63
N ASP A 434 -32.55 7.87 4.90
CA ASP A 434 -33.80 8.23 4.23
C ASP A 434 -33.63 8.36 2.71
N LEU A 435 -34.54 7.74 1.95
CA LEU A 435 -34.44 7.72 0.49
C LEU A 435 -34.59 9.12 -0.11
N GLU A 436 -35.46 9.95 0.43
CA GLU A 436 -35.71 11.30 -0.10
C GLU A 436 -34.51 12.21 0.16
N GLN A 437 -33.89 12.09 1.34
CA GLN A 437 -32.60 12.73 1.63
C GLN A 437 -31.50 12.26 0.67
N ALA A 438 -31.45 10.97 0.34
CA ALA A 438 -30.47 10.43 -0.60
C ALA A 438 -30.67 10.97 -2.02
N LYS A 439 -31.92 11.03 -2.49
CA LYS A 439 -32.29 11.61 -3.80
C LYS A 439 -31.86 13.07 -3.89
N ASN A 440 -32.19 13.88 -2.87
CA ASN A 440 -31.82 15.29 -2.81
C ASN A 440 -30.30 15.47 -2.79
N MET A 441 -29.59 14.69 -1.97
CA MET A 441 -28.12 14.76 -1.88
C MET A 441 -27.43 14.39 -3.20
N LEU A 442 -27.95 13.42 -3.96
CA LEU A 442 -27.45 13.09 -5.31
C LEU A 442 -27.66 14.24 -6.28
N MET A 443 -28.85 14.84 -6.31
CA MET A 443 -29.16 15.94 -7.21
C MET A 443 -28.30 17.16 -6.91
N ASP A 444 -28.22 17.58 -5.64
CA ASP A 444 -27.36 18.69 -5.21
C ASP A 444 -25.90 18.47 -5.64
N PHE A 445 -25.39 17.24 -5.46
CA PHE A 445 -24.02 16.93 -5.84
C PHE A 445 -23.80 16.97 -7.36
N LEU A 446 -24.74 16.40 -8.12
CA LEU A 446 -24.69 16.33 -9.58
C LEU A 446 -24.94 17.67 -10.25
N GLU A 447 -25.60 18.63 -9.60
CA GLU A 447 -25.85 19.98 -10.11
C GLU A 447 -24.70 20.95 -9.80
N ASP A 448 -24.13 20.88 -8.59
CA ASP A 448 -23.11 21.84 -8.17
C ASP A 448 -21.80 21.71 -8.97
N SER A 449 -21.51 22.73 -9.78
CA SER A 449 -20.26 22.87 -10.53
C SER A 449 -18.99 22.84 -9.67
N LYS A 450 -19.08 23.15 -8.38
CA LYS A 450 -17.94 23.09 -7.45
C LYS A 450 -17.47 21.66 -7.18
N ASN A 451 -18.34 20.66 -7.39
CA ASN A 451 -17.99 19.26 -7.18
C ASN A 451 -17.10 18.68 -8.30
N GLY A 452 -16.99 19.37 -9.42
CA GLY A 452 -16.09 19.02 -10.52
C GLY A 452 -16.67 19.38 -11.88
N ASN A 453 -15.87 19.22 -12.93
CA ASN A 453 -16.35 19.35 -14.30
C ASN A 453 -17.18 18.13 -14.74
N THR A 454 -17.67 18.15 -15.97
CA THR A 454 -18.50 17.09 -16.58
C THR A 454 -17.78 16.42 -17.75
N HIS A 455 -16.45 16.31 -17.69
CA HIS A 455 -15.65 15.59 -18.68
C HIS A 455 -15.86 14.07 -18.58
N PRO A 456 -15.54 13.27 -19.63
CA PRO A 456 -15.87 11.84 -19.67
C PRO A 456 -15.47 11.05 -18.41
N HIS A 457 -14.37 11.42 -17.76
CA HIS A 457 -13.90 10.71 -16.56
C HIS A 457 -13.89 11.58 -15.31
N SER A 458 -14.70 12.63 -15.27
CA SER A 458 -14.97 13.31 -14.01
C SER A 458 -15.87 12.45 -13.14
N PHE A 459 -15.76 12.61 -11.82
CA PHE A 459 -16.59 11.85 -10.89
C PHE A 459 -18.09 12.07 -11.16
N ARG A 460 -18.52 13.32 -11.39
CA ARG A 460 -19.92 13.66 -11.75
C ARG A 460 -20.42 12.88 -12.97
N THR A 461 -19.62 12.79 -14.02
CA THR A 461 -19.99 12.08 -15.25
C THR A 461 -20.03 10.56 -15.06
N MET A 462 -19.08 10.00 -14.30
CA MET A 462 -19.06 8.57 -13.98
C MET A 462 -20.20 8.17 -13.03
N LEU A 463 -20.55 9.05 -12.09
CA LEU A 463 -21.68 8.86 -11.18
C LEU A 463 -23.02 8.87 -11.94
N LEU A 464 -23.26 9.89 -12.78
CA LEU A 464 -24.46 9.95 -13.61
C LEU A 464 -24.56 8.74 -14.55
N GLN A 465 -23.44 8.28 -15.13
CA GLN A 465 -23.43 7.05 -15.93
C GLN A 465 -23.86 5.83 -15.09
N GLY A 466 -23.35 5.70 -13.86
CA GLY A 466 -23.70 4.60 -12.95
C GLY A 466 -25.19 4.56 -12.63
N LEU A 467 -25.79 5.73 -12.40
CA LEU A 467 -27.22 5.89 -12.11
C LEU A 467 -28.09 5.51 -13.31
N LEU A 468 -27.79 6.06 -14.49
CA LEU A 468 -28.55 5.76 -15.72
C LEU A 468 -28.42 4.28 -16.14
N ALA A 469 -27.23 3.70 -16.02
CA ALA A 469 -26.99 2.30 -16.36
C ALA A 469 -27.68 1.31 -15.41
N ALA A 470 -28.06 1.76 -14.22
CA ALA A 470 -28.85 0.96 -13.30
C ALA A 470 -30.33 0.91 -13.72
N ASN A 471 -30.84 1.94 -14.40
CA ASN A 471 -32.25 2.06 -14.81
C ASN A 471 -32.52 1.46 -16.21
N GLU A 472 -31.53 1.46 -17.11
CA GLU A 472 -31.69 0.90 -18.46
C GLU A 472 -30.86 -0.38 -18.67
N SER A 473 -31.52 -1.52 -18.90
CA SER A 473 -30.85 -2.82 -19.07
C SER A 473 -30.11 -2.99 -20.41
N HIS A 474 -30.29 -2.11 -21.40
CA HIS A 474 -29.87 -2.37 -22.78
C HIS A 474 -29.13 -1.25 -23.54
N ASN A 475 -28.85 -0.09 -22.93
CA ASN A 475 -28.11 0.98 -23.62
C ASN A 475 -27.03 1.60 -22.74
N LYS A 476 -25.84 0.97 -22.67
CA LYS A 476 -24.69 1.58 -21.99
C LYS A 476 -24.15 2.75 -22.82
N LYS A 477 -24.75 3.92 -22.63
CA LYS A 477 -24.22 5.22 -23.06
C LYS A 477 -22.77 5.34 -22.54
N ASP A 478 -21.80 5.52 -23.43
CA ASP A 478 -20.41 5.66 -23.03
C ASP A 478 -20.15 7.00 -22.33
N LEU A 479 -19.04 7.11 -21.60
CA LEU A 479 -18.70 8.30 -20.82
C LEU A 479 -18.55 9.57 -21.69
N LYS A 480 -18.18 9.43 -22.96
CA LYS A 480 -18.06 10.55 -23.90
C LYS A 480 -19.43 11.10 -24.27
N TYR A 481 -20.41 10.22 -24.48
CA TYR A 481 -21.80 10.57 -24.71
C TYR A 481 -22.41 11.24 -23.48
N ILE A 482 -22.21 10.66 -22.28
CA ILE A 482 -22.72 11.25 -21.03
C ILE A 482 -22.14 12.65 -20.84
N SER A 483 -20.82 12.82 -20.99
CA SER A 483 -20.16 14.12 -20.88
C SER A 483 -20.73 15.17 -21.83
N LYS A 484 -20.95 14.81 -23.11
CA LYS A 484 -21.47 15.73 -24.13
C LYS A 484 -22.92 16.14 -23.87
N ASN A 485 -23.72 15.25 -23.29
CA ASN A 485 -25.17 15.44 -23.09
C ASN A 485 -25.52 15.57 -21.60
N TYR A 486 -24.56 15.95 -20.75
CA TYR A 486 -24.67 15.83 -19.29
C TYR A 486 -25.92 16.53 -18.73
N LEU A 487 -26.19 17.77 -19.14
CA LEU A 487 -27.35 18.53 -18.64
C LEU A 487 -28.68 17.90 -19.04
N THR A 488 -28.82 17.49 -20.29
CA THR A 488 -30.05 16.83 -20.78
C THR A 488 -30.29 15.51 -20.04
N LEU A 489 -29.25 14.70 -19.86
CA LEU A 489 -29.34 13.43 -19.15
C LEU A 489 -29.58 13.60 -17.65
N LEU A 490 -29.11 14.70 -17.05
CA LEU A 490 -29.38 15.03 -15.66
C LEU A 490 -30.83 15.44 -15.45
N GLU A 491 -31.42 16.20 -16.39
CA GLU A 491 -32.85 16.53 -16.33
C GLU A 491 -33.74 15.30 -16.57
N GLU A 492 -33.40 14.43 -17.53
CA GLU A 492 -34.07 13.14 -17.71
C GLU A 492 -34.04 12.32 -16.42
N PHE A 493 -32.87 12.23 -15.77
CA PHE A 493 -32.71 11.54 -14.50
C PHE A 493 -33.52 12.18 -13.37
N ARG A 494 -33.59 13.52 -13.31
CA ARG A 494 -34.42 14.24 -12.34
C ARG A 494 -35.90 13.90 -12.51
N GLU A 495 -36.40 13.88 -13.73
CA GLU A 495 -37.80 13.52 -14.00
C GLU A 495 -38.10 12.09 -13.56
N GLU A 496 -37.19 11.13 -13.84
CA GLU A 496 -37.31 9.75 -13.36
C GLU A 496 -37.29 9.64 -11.83
N LEU A 497 -36.41 10.41 -11.17
CA LEU A 497 -36.25 10.37 -9.71
C LEU A 497 -37.50 10.85 -8.95
N ILE A 498 -38.25 11.78 -9.57
CA ILE A 498 -39.45 12.42 -9.02
C ILE A 498 -40.73 11.65 -9.43
N ALA A 499 -40.73 10.96 -10.57
CA ALA A 499 -41.93 10.32 -11.13
C ALA A 499 -42.58 9.24 -10.22
N ASP A 500 -41.85 8.70 -9.23
CA ASP A 500 -42.38 7.72 -8.27
C ASP A 500 -43.49 8.28 -7.35
N GLU A 501 -43.70 9.60 -7.27
CA GLU A 501 -44.79 10.18 -6.46
C GLU A 501 -46.15 10.29 -7.17
N LEU A 502 -46.23 10.06 -8.50
CA LEU A 502 -47.44 10.38 -9.29
C LEU A 502 -48.23 9.17 -9.83
N VAL A 503 -47.89 7.94 -9.47
CA VAL A 503 -48.71 6.76 -9.82
C VAL A 503 -49.61 6.37 -8.64
N ILE A 504 -50.59 7.22 -8.35
CA ILE A 504 -51.85 6.81 -7.72
C ILE A 504 -52.97 7.20 -8.68
N VAL A 505 -53.40 6.24 -9.50
CA VAL A 505 -54.74 6.21 -10.10
C VAL A 505 -55.37 4.87 -9.79
#